data_AF-A0A1B6J7B6-F1
#
_entry.id   AF-A0A1B6J7B6-F1
#
_cell.length_a   1.000
_cell.length_b   1.000
_cell.length_c   1.000
_cell.angle_alpha   90.00
_cell.angle_beta   90.00
_cell.angle_gamma   90.00
#
_symmetry.space_group_name_H-M   'P 1'
#
loop_
_entity.id
_entity.type
_entity.pdbx_description
1 polymer ?
#
loop_
_entity_poly.entity_id
_entity_poly.type
_entity_poly.pdbx_seq_one_letter_code
_entity_poly.pdbx_strand_id
1 'polypeptide(L)'
;TRIKFVQCLIPHQTAGLSETLVPAHHSSAPQPDCLIDIPLLRNQIRGSRILDAVRLHRQGFPKSMSLQEFARRLHLLAPSVVVEDNQERAAVEEMASSLDLDPATYRIGVTKIFFRVGVLSHLESQRDEKLADRVVHFQAHCRGYLARKRFAKRKVEQLAVRCIQRNVRKFLSVRNWPWWRLLVRVMPLLNVHRTEEELRAKTEELDNLKSKFEKLEQEKCMLKLETSKLEAKLSELTMDLAEEHSSATLANQRLKIESAEKMRLEKELDEIQKERKQLQESSDRLEMELLYSQGHS
;
A
#
# COMPACT_ATOMS: atom_id res chain seq x y z
N THR A 1 -3.32 5.45 -15.04
CA THR A 1 -1.90 5.87 -14.93
C THR A 1 -1.80 7.37 -15.23
N ARG A 2 -1.00 8.14 -14.48
CA ARG A 2 -0.75 9.57 -14.79
C ARG A 2 0.38 9.66 -15.82
N ILE A 3 0.06 10.04 -17.05
CA ILE A 3 1.02 10.13 -18.15
C ILE A 3 1.86 11.41 -17.97
N LYS A 4 3.18 11.27 -18.09
CA LYS A 4 4.13 12.40 -18.14
C LYS A 4 4.86 12.34 -19.47
N PHE A 5 4.92 13.47 -20.17
CA PHE A 5 5.58 13.57 -21.46
C PHE A 5 6.94 14.23 -21.30
N VAL A 6 7.95 13.69 -21.99
CA VAL A 6 9.26 14.31 -22.17
C VAL A 6 9.48 14.39 -23.67
N GLN A 7 9.56 15.61 -24.22
CA GLN A 7 9.76 15.82 -25.64
C GLN A 7 11.23 16.13 -25.90
N CYS A 8 11.91 15.24 -26.62
CA CYS A 8 13.29 15.45 -27.06
C CYS A 8 13.27 16.15 -28.43
N LEU A 9 14.03 17.24 -28.56
CA LEU A 9 14.18 18.00 -29.80
C LEU A 9 15.63 17.89 -30.29
N ILE A 10 15.80 17.70 -31.59
CA ILE A 10 17.10 17.56 -32.22
C ILE A 10 17.64 18.96 -32.58
N PRO A 11 18.84 19.37 -32.13
CA PRO A 11 19.36 20.71 -32.38
C PRO A 11 19.88 20.92 -33.81
N HIS A 12 20.30 19.87 -34.52
CA HIS A 12 20.84 19.92 -35.88
C HIS A 12 20.52 18.65 -36.67
N GLN A 13 20.47 18.72 -37.99
CA GLN A 13 20.24 17.56 -38.84
C GLN A 13 21.56 16.79 -39.09
N THR A 14 21.93 15.90 -38.17
CA THR A 14 23.13 15.03 -38.31
C THR A 14 22.83 13.64 -38.86
N ALA A 15 21.61 13.40 -39.38
CA ALA A 15 21.26 12.13 -39.97
C ALA A 15 22.21 11.81 -41.13
N GLY A 16 23.06 10.79 -40.96
CA GLY A 16 24.05 10.35 -41.95
C GLY A 16 25.49 10.86 -41.74
N LEU A 17 25.75 11.72 -40.77
CA LEU A 17 27.10 12.14 -40.39
C LEU A 17 27.59 11.26 -39.22
N SER A 18 28.23 10.13 -39.52
CA SER A 18 29.11 9.49 -38.54
C SER A 18 30.25 10.47 -38.20
N GLU A 19 30.66 10.51 -36.93
CA GLU A 19 31.67 11.43 -36.37
C GLU A 19 33.08 11.36 -37.02
N THR A 20 33.24 10.72 -38.19
CA THR A 20 34.51 10.39 -38.82
C THR A 20 34.81 11.12 -40.14
N LEU A 21 34.00 12.06 -40.59
CA LEU A 21 34.32 12.87 -41.78
C LEU A 21 34.04 14.36 -41.54
N VAL A 22 34.85 14.98 -40.68
CA VAL A 22 35.10 16.43 -40.76
C VAL A 22 36.34 16.61 -41.64
N PRO A 23 36.23 17.13 -42.89
CA PRO A 23 37.40 17.54 -43.63
C PRO A 23 37.99 18.74 -42.92
N ALA A 24 39.14 18.54 -42.26
CA ALA A 24 40.03 19.64 -41.96
C ALA A 24 40.43 20.26 -43.29
N HIS A 25 39.98 21.48 -43.60
CA HIS A 25 40.79 22.54 -44.20
C HIS A 25 39.98 23.81 -44.55
N HIS A 26 40.32 24.88 -43.81
CA HIS A 26 40.55 26.27 -44.24
C HIS A 26 39.78 27.36 -43.48
N SER A 27 40.55 28.05 -42.61
CA SER A 27 40.50 29.51 -42.33
C SER A 27 39.15 30.16 -42.02
N SER A 28 38.72 30.04 -40.77
CA SER A 28 38.28 31.13 -39.88
C SER A 28 37.83 30.47 -38.58
N ALA A 29 38.02 31.15 -37.44
CA ALA A 29 37.57 30.64 -36.14
C ALA A 29 36.10 30.18 -36.24
N PRO A 30 35.71 29.01 -35.68
CA PRO A 30 34.32 28.59 -35.72
C PRO A 30 33.49 29.63 -34.97
N GLN A 31 32.70 30.41 -35.71
CA GLN A 31 31.75 31.31 -35.08
C GLN A 31 30.76 30.48 -34.26
N PRO A 32 30.46 30.85 -33.01
CA PRO A 32 29.55 30.11 -32.14
C PRO A 32 28.08 30.13 -32.62
N ASP A 33 27.80 30.75 -33.75
CA ASP A 33 26.45 31.06 -34.23
C ASP A 33 25.75 29.90 -34.96
N CYS A 34 26.35 28.69 -35.01
CA CYS A 34 25.78 27.56 -35.75
C CYS A 34 25.53 26.29 -34.90
N LEU A 35 25.24 26.44 -33.60
CA LEU A 35 24.96 25.31 -32.70
C LEU A 35 23.51 24.79 -32.77
N ILE A 36 22.56 25.59 -33.27
CA ILE A 36 21.13 25.23 -33.30
C ILE A 36 20.54 25.64 -34.65
N ASP A 37 20.00 24.66 -35.37
CA ASP A 37 19.22 24.87 -36.58
C ASP A 37 17.79 25.34 -36.20
N ILE A 38 17.59 26.65 -36.28
CA ILE A 38 16.33 27.32 -35.91
C ILE A 38 15.16 26.87 -36.80
N PRO A 39 15.26 26.82 -38.14
CA PRO A 39 14.22 26.25 -39.00
C PRO A 39 13.82 24.82 -38.61
N LEU A 40 14.79 23.93 -38.38
CA LEU A 40 14.55 22.54 -37.96
C LEU A 40 13.81 22.49 -36.62
N LEU A 41 14.28 23.25 -35.63
CA LEU A 41 13.66 23.31 -34.31
C LEU A 41 12.22 23.85 -34.38
N ARG A 42 12.00 24.89 -35.18
CA ARG A 42 10.65 25.45 -35.41
C ARG A 42 9.71 24.42 -36.04
N ASN A 43 10.20 23.63 -36.99
CA ASN A 43 9.42 22.54 -37.59
C ASN A 43 9.11 21.44 -36.58
N GLN A 44 10.08 21.04 -35.75
CA GLN A 44 9.85 20.06 -34.69
C GLN A 44 8.82 20.53 -33.65
N ILE A 45 8.91 21.79 -33.20
CA ILE A 45 7.96 22.38 -32.23
C ILE A 45 6.54 22.47 -32.83
N ARG A 46 6.41 22.83 -34.10
CA ARG A 46 5.12 22.87 -34.80
C ARG A 46 4.55 21.47 -35.03
N GLY A 47 5.37 20.54 -35.51
CA GLY A 47 4.98 19.16 -35.80
C GLY A 47 4.55 18.39 -34.55
N SER A 48 5.22 18.64 -33.41
CA SER A 48 4.86 18.07 -32.11
C SER A 48 3.72 18.81 -31.39
N ARG A 49 3.17 19.89 -31.98
CA ARG A 49 2.04 20.67 -31.43
C ARG A 49 2.27 21.24 -30.02
N ILE A 50 3.54 21.44 -29.62
CA ILE A 50 3.89 21.96 -28.29
C ILE A 50 3.23 23.31 -28.01
N LEU A 51 3.18 24.20 -29.00
CA LEU A 51 2.58 25.53 -28.84
C LEU A 51 1.08 25.45 -28.50
N ASP A 52 0.35 24.51 -29.11
CA ASP A 52 -1.07 24.31 -28.85
C ASP A 52 -1.27 23.73 -27.44
N ALA A 53 -0.41 22.79 -27.02
CA ALA A 53 -0.41 22.26 -25.65
C ALA A 53 -0.09 23.34 -24.60
N VAL A 54 0.87 24.22 -24.87
CA VAL A 54 1.21 25.34 -23.99
C VAL A 54 0.06 26.35 -23.92
N ARG A 55 -0.60 26.65 -25.05
CA ARG A 55 -1.79 27.52 -25.08
C ARG A 55 -2.92 26.94 -24.23
N LEU A 56 -3.22 25.65 -24.39
CA LEU A 56 -4.21 24.94 -23.58
C LEU A 56 -3.85 24.99 -22.08
N HIS A 57 -2.57 24.82 -21.74
CA HIS A 57 -2.09 24.91 -20.36
C HIS A 57 -2.25 26.31 -19.75
N ARG A 58 -2.01 27.37 -20.54
CA ARG A 58 -2.12 28.76 -20.07
C ARG A 58 -3.56 29.27 -19.99
N GLN A 59 -4.40 28.88 -20.94
CA GLN A 59 -5.81 29.33 -20.99
C GLN A 59 -6.72 28.48 -20.11
N GLY A 60 -6.39 27.20 -19.92
CA GLY A 60 -7.16 26.25 -19.13
C GLY A 60 -6.79 26.22 -17.64
N PHE A 61 -7.26 25.16 -16.98
CA PHE A 61 -7.05 24.90 -15.56
C PHE A 61 -6.36 23.53 -15.39
N PRO A 62 -5.04 23.45 -15.63
CA PRO A 62 -4.32 22.19 -15.76
C PRO A 62 -4.15 21.42 -14.43
N LYS A 63 -4.41 22.06 -13.30
CA LYS A 63 -4.32 21.43 -11.97
C LYS A 63 -5.72 21.29 -11.39
N SER A 64 -5.98 20.14 -10.75
CA SER A 64 -7.25 19.91 -10.06
C SER A 64 -7.06 19.04 -8.83
N MET A 65 -8.01 19.16 -7.90
CA MET A 65 -8.06 18.47 -6.62
C MET A 65 -9.52 18.15 -6.27
N SER A 66 -9.80 17.09 -5.51
CA SER A 66 -11.16 16.87 -5.01
C SER A 66 -11.54 17.94 -4.00
N LEU A 67 -12.85 18.23 -3.88
CA LEU A 67 -13.34 19.23 -2.93
C LEU A 67 -12.97 18.83 -1.48
N GLN A 68 -13.20 17.58 -1.12
CA GLN A 68 -12.78 17.01 0.17
C GLN A 68 -11.28 17.16 0.45
N GLU A 69 -10.42 16.88 -0.55
CA GLU A 69 -8.98 17.01 -0.35
C GLU A 69 -8.56 18.48 -0.20
N PHE A 70 -9.15 19.39 -0.99
CA PHE A 70 -8.91 20.83 -0.86
C PHE A 70 -9.29 21.34 0.52
N ALA A 71 -10.51 21.02 0.96
CA ALA A 71 -11.02 21.39 2.27
C ALA A 71 -10.07 20.89 3.37
N ARG A 72 -9.84 19.57 3.45
CA ARG A 72 -8.97 18.99 4.49
C ARG A 72 -7.54 19.54 4.46
N ARG A 73 -6.98 19.75 3.27
CA ARG A 73 -5.55 20.09 3.10
C ARG A 73 -5.26 21.57 3.37
N LEU A 74 -6.19 22.47 3.01
CA LEU A 74 -6.02 23.92 3.12
C LEU A 74 -6.85 24.55 4.25
N HIS A 75 -7.64 23.77 5.00
CA HIS A 75 -8.37 24.25 6.17
C HIS A 75 -7.48 24.96 7.19
N LEU A 76 -6.19 24.59 7.29
CA LEU A 76 -5.23 25.30 8.14
C LEU A 76 -5.10 26.81 7.79
N LEU A 77 -5.30 27.18 6.53
CA LEU A 77 -5.26 28.56 6.07
C LEU A 77 -6.58 29.31 6.33
N ALA A 78 -7.70 28.60 6.40
CA ALA A 78 -9.05 29.14 6.61
C ALA A 78 -9.76 28.42 7.77
N PRO A 79 -9.31 28.63 9.03
CA PRO A 79 -9.83 27.91 10.19
C PRO A 79 -11.26 28.32 10.58
N SER A 80 -11.77 29.43 10.05
CA SER A 80 -13.13 29.92 10.31
C SER A 80 -14.22 29.11 9.60
N VAL A 81 -13.86 28.40 8.54
CA VAL A 81 -14.84 27.68 7.71
C VAL A 81 -15.09 26.29 8.28
N VAL A 82 -16.34 26.01 8.65
CA VAL A 82 -16.76 24.69 9.12
C VAL A 82 -17.06 23.81 7.90
N VAL A 83 -16.38 22.68 7.80
CA VAL A 83 -16.57 21.72 6.70
C VAL A 83 -17.60 20.69 7.16
N GLU A 84 -18.84 20.79 6.66
CA GLU A 84 -19.87 19.76 6.86
C GLU A 84 -19.84 18.71 5.74
N ASP A 85 -19.99 17.43 6.09
CA ASP A 85 -19.84 16.28 5.16
C ASP A 85 -20.83 16.32 3.96
N ASN A 86 -21.96 17.01 4.10
CA ASN A 86 -22.98 17.08 3.05
C ASN A 86 -22.90 18.34 2.16
N GLN A 87 -21.99 19.27 2.44
CA GLN A 87 -21.90 20.57 1.74
C GLN A 87 -20.45 20.95 1.35
N GLU A 88 -19.68 19.98 0.85
CA GLU A 88 -18.28 20.19 0.47
C GLU A 88 -18.09 21.36 -0.52
N ARG A 89 -19.02 21.54 -1.46
CA ARG A 89 -18.93 22.62 -2.45
C ARG A 89 -19.05 23.99 -1.81
N ALA A 90 -20.03 24.18 -0.91
CA ALA A 90 -20.25 25.44 -0.22
C ALA A 90 -19.06 25.78 0.69
N ALA A 91 -18.54 24.78 1.42
CA ALA A 91 -17.34 24.95 2.24
C ALA A 91 -16.12 25.38 1.40
N VAL A 92 -15.92 24.79 0.21
CA VAL A 92 -14.82 25.19 -0.68
C VAL A 92 -15.02 26.59 -1.27
N GLU A 93 -16.26 27.00 -1.57
CA GLU A 93 -16.59 28.37 -2.02
C GLU A 93 -16.33 29.41 -0.92
N GLU A 94 -16.71 29.10 0.32
CA GLU A 94 -16.42 29.95 1.48
C GLU A 94 -14.92 30.02 1.77
N MET A 95 -14.21 28.89 1.73
CA MET A 95 -12.76 28.84 1.87
C MET A 95 -12.06 29.68 0.80
N ALA A 96 -12.47 29.56 -0.47
CA ALA A 96 -11.90 30.36 -1.55
C ALA A 96 -12.11 31.87 -1.33
N SER A 97 -13.26 32.25 -0.78
CA SER A 97 -13.59 33.63 -0.42
C SER A 97 -12.75 34.13 0.76
N SER A 98 -12.58 33.30 1.80
CA SER A 98 -11.75 33.63 2.97
C SER A 98 -10.26 33.78 2.64
N LEU A 99 -9.80 33.06 1.61
CA LEU A 99 -8.43 33.10 1.10
C LEU A 99 -8.23 34.18 0.03
N ASP A 100 -9.27 34.96 -0.27
CA ASP A 100 -9.28 36.04 -1.27
C ASP A 100 -8.72 35.59 -2.64
N LEU A 101 -9.15 34.40 -3.09
CA LEU A 101 -8.74 33.87 -4.38
C LEU A 101 -9.47 34.59 -5.52
N ASP A 102 -8.72 35.13 -6.49
CA ASP A 102 -9.29 35.72 -7.69
C ASP A 102 -10.18 34.69 -8.43
N PRO A 103 -11.47 34.98 -8.64
CA PRO A 103 -12.39 34.11 -9.37
C PRO A 103 -11.94 33.76 -10.80
N ALA A 104 -11.04 34.52 -11.43
CA ALA A 104 -10.49 34.16 -12.74
C ALA A 104 -9.45 33.03 -12.67
N THR A 105 -8.92 32.73 -11.48
CA THR A 105 -7.81 31.78 -11.28
C THR A 105 -8.25 30.36 -10.95
N TYR A 106 -9.52 30.15 -10.61
CA TYR A 106 -10.07 28.83 -10.32
C TYR A 106 -11.49 28.61 -10.88
N ARG A 107 -11.90 27.33 -10.96
CA ARG A 107 -13.25 26.90 -11.31
C ARG A 107 -13.67 25.74 -10.41
N ILE A 108 -14.85 25.81 -9.81
CA ILE A 108 -15.40 24.77 -8.94
C ILE A 108 -16.38 23.91 -9.74
N GLY A 109 -16.01 22.66 -9.97
CA GLY A 109 -16.88 21.64 -10.56
C GLY A 109 -17.78 20.98 -9.51
N VAL A 110 -18.38 19.84 -9.87
CA VAL A 110 -19.25 19.08 -8.96
C VAL A 110 -18.45 18.37 -7.88
N THR A 111 -17.35 17.70 -8.26
CA THR A 111 -16.54 16.86 -7.35
C THR A 111 -15.11 17.37 -7.17
N LYS A 112 -14.68 18.33 -8.00
CA LYS A 112 -13.30 18.81 -8.06
C LYS A 112 -13.25 20.32 -8.26
N ILE A 113 -12.23 20.93 -7.69
CA ILE A 113 -11.80 22.29 -7.98
C ILE A 113 -10.63 22.26 -8.96
N PHE A 114 -10.63 23.20 -9.91
CA PHE A 114 -9.64 23.34 -10.96
C PHE A 114 -8.93 24.69 -10.81
N PHE A 115 -7.61 24.70 -10.99
CA PHE A 115 -6.74 25.87 -10.79
C PHE A 115 -5.97 26.20 -12.06
N ARG A 116 -5.76 27.50 -12.27
CA ARG A 116 -4.72 27.99 -13.16
C ARG A 116 -3.33 27.66 -12.61
N VAL A 117 -2.35 27.80 -13.49
CA VAL A 117 -0.94 27.56 -13.18
C VAL A 117 -0.49 28.45 -12.00
N GLY A 118 0.23 27.87 -11.05
CA GLY A 118 0.84 28.60 -9.92
C GLY A 118 -0.05 28.75 -8.68
N VAL A 119 -1.38 28.85 -8.83
CA VAL A 119 -2.31 29.15 -7.72
C VAL A 119 -2.26 28.10 -6.63
N LEU A 120 -2.39 26.81 -7.00
CA LEU A 120 -2.32 25.72 -6.02
C LEU A 120 -0.95 25.66 -5.33
N SER A 121 0.13 25.92 -6.07
CA SER A 121 1.49 25.94 -5.51
C SER A 121 1.67 27.09 -4.51
N HIS A 122 1.06 28.24 -4.77
CA HIS A 122 1.07 29.38 -3.86
C HIS A 122 0.35 29.06 -2.55
N LEU A 123 -0.86 28.48 -2.64
CA LEU A 123 -1.61 28.01 -1.48
C LEU A 123 -0.84 26.95 -0.68
N GLU A 124 -0.21 25.98 -1.35
CA GLU A 124 0.63 24.98 -0.70
C GLU A 124 1.82 25.62 0.03
N SER A 125 2.47 26.62 -0.57
CA SER A 125 3.58 27.36 0.05
C SER A 125 3.15 28.12 1.30
N GLN A 126 2.02 28.84 1.26
CA GLN A 126 1.50 29.55 2.44
C GLN A 126 1.17 28.58 3.58
N ARG A 127 0.60 27.42 3.24
CA ARG A 127 0.29 26.38 4.22
C ARG A 127 1.57 25.81 4.84
N ASP A 128 2.59 25.56 4.02
CA ASP A 128 3.86 25.01 4.49
C ASP A 128 4.59 26.00 5.40
N GLU A 129 4.49 27.30 5.15
CA GLU A 129 5.00 28.35 6.05
C GLU A 129 4.30 28.33 7.42
N LYS A 130 2.96 28.27 7.46
CA LYS A 130 2.20 28.14 8.72
C LYS A 130 2.51 26.83 9.47
N LEU A 131 2.78 25.76 8.72
CA LEU A 131 3.09 24.46 9.29
C LEU A 131 4.53 24.39 9.82
N ALA A 132 5.47 25.09 9.17
CA ALA A 132 6.89 25.07 9.51
C ALA A 132 7.12 25.41 10.98
N ASP A 133 6.51 26.49 11.49
CA ASP A 133 6.64 26.88 12.89
C ASP A 133 6.17 25.79 13.85
N ARG A 134 5.01 25.18 13.57
CA ARG A 134 4.47 24.09 14.40
C ARG A 134 5.39 22.87 14.39
N VAL A 135 5.93 22.53 13.22
CA VAL A 135 6.88 21.42 13.07
C VAL A 135 8.17 21.71 13.84
N VAL A 136 8.70 22.93 13.80
CA VAL A 136 9.89 23.32 14.57
C VAL A 136 9.66 23.13 16.06
N HIS A 137 8.52 23.59 16.60
CA HIS A 137 8.18 23.40 18.01
C HIS A 137 8.05 21.92 18.39
N PHE A 138 7.38 21.13 17.55
CA PHE A 138 7.26 19.69 17.75
C PHE A 138 8.65 19.02 17.76
N GLN A 139 9.49 19.33 16.79
CA GLN A 139 10.85 18.80 16.72
C GLN A 139 11.68 19.22 17.94
N ALA A 140 11.57 20.46 18.40
CA ALA A 140 12.26 20.94 19.61
C ALA A 140 11.82 20.14 20.84
N HIS A 141 10.52 19.87 20.99
CA HIS A 141 9.99 19.05 22.07
C HIS A 141 10.54 17.61 22.02
N CYS A 142 10.51 16.97 20.84
CA CYS A 142 11.06 15.62 20.64
C CYS A 142 12.57 15.55 20.94
N ARG A 143 13.35 16.50 20.40
CA ARG A 143 14.80 16.58 20.66
C ARG A 143 15.08 16.79 22.15
N GLY A 144 14.31 17.66 22.81
CA GLY A 144 14.40 17.91 24.25
C GLY A 144 14.09 16.66 25.09
N TYR A 145 13.04 15.93 24.75
CA TYR A 145 12.70 14.66 25.41
C TYR A 145 13.83 13.63 25.27
N LEU A 146 14.35 13.44 24.06
CA LEU A 146 15.46 12.52 23.81
C LEU A 146 16.73 12.93 24.56
N ALA A 147 17.03 14.22 24.60
CA ALA A 147 18.19 14.75 25.34
C ALA A 147 18.07 14.47 26.84
N ARG A 148 16.89 14.72 27.45
CA ARG A 148 16.65 14.43 28.88
C ARG A 148 16.76 12.93 29.20
N LYS A 149 16.21 12.07 28.33
CA LYS A 149 16.32 10.61 28.50
C LYS A 149 17.77 10.14 28.44
N ARG A 150 18.55 10.63 27.48
CA ARG A 150 19.99 10.35 27.38
C ARG A 150 20.76 10.88 28.59
N PHE A 151 20.43 12.08 29.06
CA PHE A 151 21.06 12.68 30.25
C PHE A 151 20.78 11.87 31.52
N ALA A 152 19.54 11.44 31.74
CA ALA A 152 19.18 10.60 32.88
C ALA A 152 19.99 9.29 32.90
N LYS A 153 20.10 8.62 31.74
CA LYS A 153 20.95 7.42 31.60
C LYS A 153 22.42 7.72 31.95
N ARG A 154 23.01 8.77 31.36
CA ARG A 154 24.40 9.15 31.64
C ARG A 154 24.63 9.53 33.10
N LYS A 155 23.65 10.14 33.77
CA LYS A 155 23.75 10.48 35.20
C LYS A 155 23.92 9.22 36.05
N VAL A 156 23.15 8.17 35.78
CA VAL A 156 23.27 6.87 36.46
C VAL A 156 24.63 6.24 36.17
N GLU A 157 25.05 6.21 34.90
CA GLU A 157 26.36 5.70 34.50
C GLU A 157 27.51 6.45 35.19
N GLN A 158 27.44 7.79 35.24
CA GLN A 158 28.45 8.60 35.94
C GLN A 158 28.49 8.32 37.44
N LEU A 159 27.34 8.12 38.09
CA LEU A 159 27.31 7.75 39.51
C LEU A 159 27.95 6.37 39.74
N ALA A 160 27.63 5.39 38.88
CA ALA A 160 28.25 4.06 38.92
C ALA A 160 29.77 4.15 38.74
N VAL A 161 30.24 4.89 37.72
CA VAL A 161 31.67 5.12 37.48
C VAL A 161 32.34 5.77 38.70
N ARG A 162 31.73 6.80 39.30
CA ARG A 162 32.28 7.45 40.51
C ARG A 162 32.38 6.47 41.68
N CYS A 163 31.35 5.64 41.88
CA CYS A 163 31.35 4.62 42.93
C CYS A 163 32.47 3.60 42.72
N ILE A 164 32.60 3.05 41.50
CA ILE A 164 33.65 2.08 41.14
C ILE A 164 35.03 2.72 41.33
N GLN A 165 35.26 3.91 40.78
CA GLN A 165 36.53 4.61 40.93
C GLN A 165 36.89 4.86 42.40
N ARG A 166 35.92 5.25 43.24
CA ARG A 166 36.15 5.45 44.68
C ARG A 166 36.59 4.15 45.35
N ASN A 167 35.89 3.06 45.08
CA ASN A 167 36.21 1.74 45.62
C ASN A 167 37.58 1.26 45.15
N VAL A 168 37.90 1.39 43.86
CA VAL A 168 39.21 1.02 43.31
C VAL A 168 40.33 1.82 43.96
N ARG A 169 40.18 3.14 44.14
CA ARG A 169 41.19 3.97 44.82
C ARG A 169 41.41 3.50 46.27
N LYS A 170 40.33 3.21 47.00
CA LYS A 170 40.43 2.67 48.37
C LYS A 170 41.09 1.30 48.39
N PHE A 171 40.71 0.40 47.49
CA PHE A 171 41.36 -0.90 47.35
C PHE A 171 42.84 -0.78 47.06
N LEU A 172 43.25 0.08 46.11
CA LEU A 172 44.67 0.32 45.81
C LEU A 172 45.46 0.82 47.03
N SER A 173 44.85 1.65 47.88
CA SER A 173 45.50 2.10 49.13
C SER A 173 45.65 1.01 50.18
N VAL A 174 44.75 0.02 50.19
CA VAL A 174 44.69 -1.02 51.25
C VAL A 174 45.32 -2.35 50.79
N ARG A 175 45.43 -2.61 49.48
CA ARG A 175 45.84 -3.92 48.92
C ARG A 175 47.17 -4.43 49.47
N ASN A 176 48.13 -3.54 49.68
CA ASN A 176 49.47 -3.91 50.16
C ASN A 176 49.58 -3.94 51.70
N TRP A 177 48.54 -3.51 52.43
CA TRP A 177 48.53 -3.44 53.88
C TRP A 177 48.57 -4.86 54.50
N PRO A 178 49.50 -5.16 55.44
CA PRO A 178 49.66 -6.51 56.00
C PRO A 178 48.37 -7.07 56.65
N TRP A 179 47.63 -6.24 57.38
CA TRP A 179 46.36 -6.65 58.02
C TRP A 179 45.29 -7.03 57.00
N TRP A 180 45.19 -6.30 55.89
CA TRP A 180 44.29 -6.66 54.79
C TRP A 180 44.68 -8.00 54.15
N ARG A 181 45.98 -8.24 53.92
CA ARG A 181 46.47 -9.53 53.37
C ARG A 181 46.18 -10.71 54.30
N LEU A 182 46.33 -10.51 55.61
CA LEU A 182 45.98 -11.52 56.61
C LEU A 182 44.48 -11.83 56.57
N LEU A 183 43.64 -10.79 56.60
CA LEU A 183 42.18 -10.92 56.54
C LEU A 183 41.72 -11.70 55.30
N VAL A 184 42.23 -11.35 54.11
CA VAL A 184 41.88 -12.02 52.84
C VAL A 184 42.28 -13.50 52.83
N ARG A 185 43.37 -13.88 53.51
CA ARG A 185 43.81 -15.29 53.63
C ARG A 185 42.99 -16.09 54.63
N VAL A 186 42.55 -15.46 55.72
CA VAL A 186 41.83 -16.12 56.81
C VAL A 186 40.32 -16.21 56.53
N MET A 187 39.72 -15.23 55.86
CA MET A 187 38.29 -15.19 55.55
C MET A 187 37.75 -16.45 54.85
N PRO A 188 38.41 -17.01 53.80
CA PRO A 188 37.95 -18.24 53.16
C PRO A 188 38.10 -19.50 54.02
N LEU A 189 38.81 -19.45 55.16
CA LEU A 189 38.94 -20.58 56.09
C LEU A 189 37.81 -20.61 57.13
N LEU A 190 37.09 -19.49 57.28
CA LEU A 190 35.90 -19.35 58.14
C LEU A 190 34.59 -19.78 57.42
N ASN A 191 34.71 -20.48 56.29
CA ASN A 191 33.74 -20.61 55.19
C ASN A 191 32.46 -21.43 55.45
N VAL A 192 32.06 -21.69 56.68
CA VAL A 192 30.84 -22.48 56.95
C VAL A 192 29.58 -21.76 56.48
N HIS A 193 29.56 -20.41 56.52
CA HIS A 193 28.40 -19.63 56.09
C HIS A 193 28.27 -19.48 54.56
N ARG A 194 29.39 -19.50 53.82
CA ARG A 194 29.37 -19.34 52.35
C ARG A 194 28.84 -20.57 51.64
N THR A 195 29.15 -21.76 52.14
CA THR A 195 28.60 -23.02 51.61
C THR A 195 27.09 -23.12 51.82
N GLU A 196 26.56 -22.59 52.93
CA GLU A 196 25.11 -22.53 53.17
C GLU A 196 24.39 -21.56 52.23
N GLU A 197 24.97 -20.40 51.96
CA GLU A 197 24.41 -19.43 51.01
C GLU A 197 24.47 -19.96 49.56
N GLU A 198 25.58 -20.58 49.17
CA GLU A 198 25.72 -21.23 47.87
C GLU A 198 24.72 -22.40 47.71
N LEU A 199 24.53 -23.20 48.76
CA LEU A 199 23.51 -24.26 48.77
C LEU A 199 22.09 -23.67 48.68
N ARG A 200 21.79 -22.61 49.43
CA ARG A 200 20.48 -21.91 49.37
C ARG A 200 20.19 -21.35 47.97
N ALA A 201 21.16 -20.68 47.36
CA ALA A 201 21.03 -20.17 46.00
C ALA A 201 20.79 -21.31 44.99
N LYS A 202 21.52 -22.42 45.13
CA LYS A 202 21.35 -23.60 44.27
C LYS A 202 19.99 -24.27 44.47
N THR A 203 19.47 -24.34 45.70
CA THR A 203 18.13 -24.86 45.97
C THR A 203 17.05 -23.97 45.36
N GLU A 204 17.17 -22.63 45.47
CA GLU A 204 16.24 -21.70 44.85
C GLU A 204 16.27 -21.78 43.31
N GLU A 205 17.45 -21.91 42.71
CA GLU A 205 17.60 -22.14 41.26
C GLU A 205 16.90 -23.44 40.84
N LEU A 206 17.08 -24.53 41.60
CA LEU A 206 16.45 -25.81 41.33
C LEU A 206 14.92 -25.74 41.44
N ASP A 207 14.39 -25.08 42.46
CA ASP A 207 12.94 -24.96 42.66
C ASP A 207 12.30 -24.10 41.56
N ASN A 208 12.97 -23.03 41.14
CA ASN A 208 12.56 -22.23 39.99
C ASN A 208 12.56 -23.05 38.69
N LEU A 209 13.58 -23.90 38.49
CA LEU A 209 13.67 -24.77 37.31
C LEU A 209 12.58 -25.84 37.31
N LYS A 210 12.31 -26.46 38.48
CA LYS A 210 11.21 -27.43 38.65
C LYS A 210 9.86 -26.81 38.33
N SER A 211 9.58 -25.60 38.85
CA SER A 211 8.31 -24.91 38.55
C SER A 211 8.15 -24.60 37.07
N LYS A 212 9.24 -24.20 36.38
CA LYS A 212 9.21 -23.99 34.92
C LYS A 212 9.00 -25.30 34.15
N PHE A 213 9.65 -26.37 34.59
CA PHE A 213 9.53 -27.69 33.98
C PHE A 213 8.10 -28.22 34.10
N GLU A 214 7.49 -28.12 35.28
CA GLU A 214 6.11 -28.55 35.51
C GLU A 214 5.10 -27.80 34.64
N LYS A 215 5.28 -26.47 34.48
CA LYS A 215 4.45 -25.66 33.56
C LYS A 215 4.59 -26.12 32.11
N LEU A 216 5.83 -26.35 31.64
CA LEU A 216 6.09 -26.84 30.29
C LEU A 216 5.53 -28.25 30.05
N GLU A 217 5.58 -29.13 31.06
CA GLU A 217 4.99 -30.47 30.97
C GLU A 217 3.46 -30.39 30.87
N GLN A 218 2.82 -29.51 31.64
CA GLN A 218 1.38 -29.24 31.56
C GLN A 218 0.98 -28.69 30.18
N GLU A 219 1.71 -27.68 29.68
CA GLU A 219 1.48 -27.11 28.35
C GLU A 219 1.63 -28.16 27.24
N LYS A 220 2.66 -29.01 27.32
CA LYS A 220 2.88 -30.11 26.39
C LYS A 220 1.74 -31.13 26.40
N CYS A 221 1.22 -31.49 27.57
CA CYS A 221 0.06 -32.38 27.68
C CYS A 221 -1.21 -31.75 27.08
N MET A 222 -1.45 -30.46 27.32
CA MET A 222 -2.57 -29.73 26.73
C MET A 222 -2.47 -29.66 25.21
N LEU A 223 -1.31 -29.29 24.66
CA LEU A 223 -1.08 -29.22 23.22
C LEU A 223 -1.22 -30.59 22.55
N LYS A 224 -0.75 -31.67 23.18
CA LYS A 224 -0.96 -33.04 22.68
C LYS A 224 -2.44 -33.39 22.60
N LEU A 225 -3.22 -33.03 23.62
CA LEU A 225 -4.67 -33.26 23.63
C LEU A 225 -5.38 -32.45 22.52
N GLU A 226 -5.00 -31.19 22.34
CA GLU A 226 -5.54 -30.35 21.26
C GLU A 226 -5.19 -30.86 19.87
N THR A 227 -3.94 -31.30 19.67
CA THR A 227 -3.49 -31.88 18.40
C THR A 227 -4.31 -33.12 18.06
N SER A 228 -4.49 -34.04 19.02
CA SER A 228 -5.32 -35.23 18.82
C SER A 228 -6.79 -34.89 18.50
N LYS A 229 -7.36 -33.86 19.13
CA LYS A 229 -8.72 -33.38 18.82
C LYS A 229 -8.82 -32.80 17.41
N LEU A 230 -7.82 -32.03 16.98
CA LEU A 230 -7.79 -31.44 15.63
C LEU A 230 -7.58 -32.51 14.56
N GLU A 231 -6.73 -33.50 14.82
CA GLU A 231 -6.54 -34.65 13.93
C GLU A 231 -7.84 -35.45 13.76
N ALA A 232 -8.59 -35.70 14.84
CA ALA A 232 -9.89 -36.34 14.77
C ALA A 232 -10.88 -35.54 13.91
N LYS A 233 -11.00 -34.22 14.14
CA LYS A 233 -11.88 -33.35 13.33
C LYS A 233 -11.47 -33.29 11.85
N LEU A 234 -10.17 -33.26 11.57
CA LEU A 234 -9.66 -33.27 10.21
C LEU A 234 -10.04 -34.59 9.51
N SER A 235 -9.89 -35.71 10.20
CA SER A 235 -10.28 -37.02 9.67
C SER A 235 -11.78 -37.11 9.36
N GLU A 236 -12.64 -36.58 10.24
CA GLU A 236 -14.09 -36.51 10.06
C GLU A 236 -14.46 -35.64 8.86
N LEU A 237 -13.96 -34.39 8.80
CA LEU A 237 -14.22 -33.49 7.67
C LEU A 237 -13.70 -34.03 6.33
N THR A 238 -12.60 -34.78 6.35
CA THR A 238 -12.06 -35.42 5.13
C THR A 238 -12.97 -36.55 4.66
N MET A 239 -13.55 -37.32 5.59
CA MET A 239 -14.54 -38.34 5.29
C MET A 239 -15.82 -37.72 4.71
N ASP A 240 -16.38 -36.71 5.37
CA ASP A 240 -17.58 -35.98 4.91
C ASP A 240 -17.36 -35.38 3.51
N LEU A 241 -16.20 -34.76 3.28
CA LEU A 241 -15.85 -34.18 1.98
C LEU A 241 -15.76 -35.26 0.89
N ALA A 242 -15.21 -36.44 1.21
CA ALA A 242 -15.15 -37.55 0.26
C ALA A 242 -16.55 -38.11 -0.05
N GLU A 243 -17.43 -38.21 0.94
CA GLU A 243 -18.82 -38.62 0.77
C GLU A 243 -19.60 -37.61 -0.09
N GLU A 244 -19.47 -36.31 0.18
CA GLU A 244 -20.09 -35.24 -0.62
C GLU A 244 -19.55 -35.23 -2.05
N HIS A 245 -18.25 -35.41 -2.25
CA HIS A 245 -17.67 -35.53 -3.60
C HIS A 245 -18.26 -36.73 -4.35
N SER A 246 -18.37 -37.90 -3.70
CA SER A 246 -18.99 -39.09 -4.27
C SER A 246 -20.45 -38.82 -4.65
N SER A 247 -21.25 -38.25 -3.72
CA SER A 247 -22.64 -37.86 -3.95
C SER A 247 -22.79 -36.88 -5.11
N ALA A 248 -21.95 -35.84 -5.16
CA ALA A 248 -21.94 -34.86 -6.24
C ALA A 248 -21.56 -35.48 -7.60
N THR A 249 -20.62 -36.42 -7.63
CA THR A 249 -20.29 -37.13 -8.89
C THR A 249 -21.44 -38.00 -9.38
N LEU A 250 -22.12 -38.72 -8.49
CA LEU A 250 -23.31 -39.51 -8.82
C LEU A 250 -24.46 -38.61 -9.32
N ALA A 251 -24.71 -37.49 -8.65
CA ALA A 251 -25.70 -36.51 -9.08
C ALA A 251 -25.40 -35.92 -10.48
N ASN A 252 -24.14 -35.59 -10.75
CA ASN A 252 -23.70 -35.14 -12.07
C ASN A 252 -23.87 -36.20 -13.15
N GLN A 253 -23.59 -37.47 -12.86
CA GLN A 253 -23.82 -38.57 -13.80
C GLN A 253 -25.30 -38.73 -14.12
N ARG A 254 -26.17 -38.69 -13.09
CA ARG A 254 -27.63 -38.71 -13.28
C ARG A 254 -28.11 -37.55 -14.13
N LEU A 255 -27.66 -36.33 -13.84
CA LEU A 255 -28.03 -35.13 -14.61
C LEU A 255 -27.61 -35.23 -16.08
N LYS A 256 -26.45 -35.83 -16.37
CA LYS A 256 -26.00 -36.06 -17.76
C LYS A 256 -26.91 -37.04 -18.51
N ILE A 257 -27.37 -38.10 -17.84
CA ILE A 257 -28.30 -39.08 -18.42
C ILE A 257 -29.64 -38.41 -18.71
N GLU A 258 -30.23 -37.75 -17.70
CA GLU A 258 -31.49 -37.02 -17.83
C GLU A 258 -31.43 -35.94 -18.92
N SER A 259 -30.31 -35.20 -19.03
CA SER A 259 -30.12 -34.21 -20.08
C SER A 259 -30.04 -34.83 -21.47
N ALA A 260 -29.44 -36.01 -21.60
CA ALA A 260 -29.36 -36.72 -22.88
C ALA A 260 -30.74 -37.27 -23.29
N GLU A 261 -31.50 -37.82 -22.33
CA GLU A 261 -32.88 -38.28 -22.55
C GLU A 261 -33.80 -37.11 -22.91
N LYS A 262 -33.70 -35.98 -22.20
CA LYS A 262 -34.41 -34.74 -22.54
C LYS A 262 -34.11 -34.29 -23.97
N MET A 263 -32.85 -34.26 -24.40
CA MET A 263 -32.50 -33.92 -25.78
C MET A 263 -33.05 -34.92 -26.80
N ARG A 264 -33.14 -36.21 -26.47
CA ARG A 264 -33.75 -37.21 -27.35
C ARG A 264 -35.26 -36.98 -27.50
N LEU A 265 -35.95 -36.77 -26.38
CA LEU A 265 -37.38 -36.48 -26.36
C LEU A 265 -37.72 -35.15 -27.03
N GLU A 266 -36.88 -34.11 -26.90
CA GLU A 266 -37.04 -32.84 -27.63
C GLU A 266 -36.95 -33.04 -29.15
N LYS A 267 -36.03 -33.91 -29.63
CA LYS A 267 -35.94 -34.26 -31.05
C LYS A 267 -37.15 -35.06 -31.54
N GLU A 268 -37.57 -36.08 -30.78
CA GLU A 268 -38.77 -36.87 -31.10
C GLU A 268 -40.03 -35.97 -31.13
N LEU A 269 -40.14 -35.02 -30.19
CA LEU A 269 -41.22 -34.03 -30.17
C LEU A 269 -41.19 -33.12 -31.41
N ASP A 270 -40.01 -32.65 -31.81
CA ASP A 270 -39.84 -31.84 -33.02
C ASP A 270 -40.20 -32.61 -34.30
N GLU A 271 -39.85 -33.89 -34.38
CA GLU A 271 -40.20 -34.78 -35.50
C GLU A 271 -41.72 -35.01 -35.57
N ILE A 272 -42.34 -35.40 -34.46
CA ILE A 272 -43.80 -35.58 -34.38
C ILE A 272 -44.54 -34.28 -34.68
N GLN A 273 -44.03 -33.12 -34.23
CA GLN A 273 -44.61 -31.82 -34.57
C GLN A 273 -44.52 -31.51 -36.07
N LYS A 274 -43.42 -31.89 -36.73
CA LYS A 274 -43.29 -31.76 -38.20
C LYS A 274 -44.24 -32.69 -38.92
N GLU A 275 -44.32 -33.95 -38.52
CA GLU A 275 -45.25 -34.93 -39.10
C GLU A 275 -46.71 -34.48 -38.94
N ARG A 276 -47.09 -34.00 -37.74
CA ARG A 276 -48.42 -33.45 -37.49
C ARG A 276 -48.71 -32.24 -38.40
N LYS A 277 -47.74 -31.33 -38.59
CA LYS A 277 -47.89 -30.20 -39.53
C LYS A 277 -48.09 -30.69 -40.96
N GLN A 278 -47.31 -31.67 -41.42
CA GLN A 278 -47.45 -32.26 -42.75
C GLN A 278 -48.79 -32.97 -42.95
N LEU A 279 -49.25 -33.73 -41.95
CA LEU A 279 -50.55 -34.40 -41.99
C LEU A 279 -51.69 -33.37 -41.99
N GLN A 280 -51.60 -32.31 -41.18
CA GLN A 280 -52.55 -31.21 -41.20
C GLN A 280 -52.59 -30.55 -42.59
N GLU A 281 -51.44 -30.22 -43.16
CA GLU A 281 -51.36 -29.67 -44.53
C GLU A 281 -51.93 -30.63 -45.58
N SER A 282 -51.75 -31.95 -45.42
CA SER A 282 -52.33 -32.95 -46.33
C SER A 282 -53.85 -33.10 -46.15
N SER A 283 -54.35 -33.02 -44.91
CA SER A 283 -55.78 -33.03 -44.61
C SER A 283 -56.44 -31.79 -45.18
N ASP A 284 -55.85 -30.61 -44.97
CA ASP A 284 -56.33 -29.34 -45.52
C ASP A 284 -56.33 -29.38 -47.07
N ARG A 285 -55.33 -30.02 -47.70
CA ARG A 285 -55.32 -30.26 -49.16
C ARG A 285 -56.42 -31.21 -49.62
N LEU A 286 -56.62 -32.33 -48.93
CA LEU A 286 -57.67 -33.29 -49.27
C LEU A 286 -59.07 -32.73 -49.03
N GLU A 287 -59.25 -31.89 -48.00
CA GLU A 287 -60.48 -31.13 -47.80
C GLU A 287 -60.71 -30.15 -48.95
N MET A 288 -59.66 -29.45 -49.40
CA MET A 288 -59.75 -28.62 -50.61
C MET A 288 -60.11 -29.45 -51.86
N GLU A 289 -59.50 -30.61 -52.07
CA GLU A 289 -59.84 -31.51 -53.20
C GLU A 289 -61.26 -32.09 -53.09
N LEU A 290 -61.73 -32.42 -51.88
CA LEU A 290 -63.11 -32.85 -51.65
C LEU A 290 -64.10 -31.74 -51.97
N LEU A 291 -63.80 -30.49 -51.58
CA LEU A 291 -64.59 -29.33 -51.97
C LEU A 291 -64.61 -29.12 -53.50
N TYR A 292 -63.50 -29.37 -54.19
CA TYR A 292 -63.46 -29.33 -55.66
C TYR A 292 -64.23 -30.48 -56.34
N SER A 293 -64.22 -31.69 -55.75
CA SER A 293 -64.92 -32.87 -56.27
C SER A 293 -66.43 -32.84 -56.02
N GLN A 294 -66.87 -32.35 -54.85
CA GLN A 294 -68.30 -32.12 -54.55
C GLN A 294 -68.89 -30.94 -55.34
N GLY A 295 -68.07 -30.08 -55.94
CA GLY A 295 -68.53 -29.08 -56.90
C GLY A 295 -68.79 -29.62 -58.32
N HIS A 296 -68.47 -30.90 -58.61
CA HIS A 296 -68.59 -31.51 -59.94
C HIS A 296 -69.51 -32.75 -59.99
N SER A 297 -70.55 -32.80 -59.17
CA SER A 297 -71.75 -33.63 -59.41
C SER A 297 -73.01 -32.90 -58.98
#